data_AF-A0A4Q2B1G1-F1
#
_entry.id   AF-A0A4Q2B1G1-F1
#
_cell.length_a   1.000
_cell.length_b   1.000
_cell.length_c   1.000
_cell.angle_alpha   90.00
_cell.angle_beta   90.00
_cell.angle_gamma   90.00
#
_symmetry.space_group_name_H-M   'P 1'
#
loop_
_entity.id
_entity.type
_entity.pdbx_description
1 polymer ?
#
loop_
_entity_poly.entity_id
_entity_poly.type
_entity_poly.pdbx_seq_one_letter_code
_entity_poly.pdbx_strand_id
1 'polypeptide(L)'
;MSRYMNQVQYAEIMKYENLNESIAVKAYLRQAMMQTNIIRKLEIHAEAHEDQAPIFRKYIKEHDEKRVQAVWDAIAVAQEEKRQGWRYVEDGANFLAYLEVKYNGDLKQATEVEKLQIQLTTLYDQMYRKRLEGEMR
;
A
#
# COMPACT_ATOMS: atom_id res chain seq x y z
N MET A 1 -6.69 -14.16 10.63
CA MET A 1 -6.19 -12.77 10.71
C MET A 1 -7.29 -11.88 11.28
N SER A 2 -6.97 -11.00 12.23
CA SER A 2 -7.94 -10.10 12.87
C SER A 2 -8.68 -9.28 11.81
N ARG A 3 -10.02 -9.31 11.82
CA ARG A 3 -10.89 -8.49 10.95
C ARG A 3 -10.86 -7.00 11.28
N TYR A 4 -10.19 -6.63 12.38
CA TYR A 4 -10.09 -5.27 12.86
C TYR A 4 -8.62 -4.85 12.83
N MET A 5 -8.35 -3.76 12.12
CA MET A 5 -7.05 -3.11 12.04
C MET A 5 -7.24 -1.61 12.26
N ASN A 6 -6.78 -1.12 13.41
CA ASN A 6 -6.77 0.30 13.74
C ASN A 6 -5.34 0.85 13.80
N GLN A 7 -5.20 2.17 13.95
CA GLN A 7 -3.90 2.84 13.96
C GLN A 7 -2.98 2.36 15.09
N VAL A 8 -3.55 2.01 16.25
CA VAL A 8 -2.78 1.51 17.40
C VAL A 8 -2.18 0.15 17.08
N GLN A 9 -2.99 -0.79 16.58
CA GLN A 9 -2.53 -2.12 16.18
C GLN A 9 -1.49 -2.06 15.07
N TYR A 10 -1.68 -1.17 14.08
CA TYR A 10 -0.69 -0.91 13.05
C TYR A 10 0.65 -0.46 13.66
N ALA A 11 0.62 0.55 14.54
CA ALA A 11 1.83 1.08 15.18
C ALA A 11 2.52 0.05 16.07
N GLU A 12 1.76 -0.78 16.79
CA GLU A 12 2.29 -1.88 17.60
C GLU A 12 3.03 -2.91 16.77
N ILE A 13 2.44 -3.34 15.64
CA ILE A 13 3.08 -4.31 14.73
C ILE A 13 4.35 -3.70 14.13
N MET A 14 4.27 -2.48 13.59
CA MET A 14 5.42 -1.80 12.99
C MET A 14 6.57 -1.65 14.00
N LYS A 15 6.26 -1.31 15.25
CA LYS A 15 7.25 -1.18 16.32
C LYS A 15 7.82 -2.54 16.76
N TYR A 16 6.96 -3.52 17.02
CA TYR A 16 7.37 -4.86 17.48
C TYR A 16 8.29 -5.54 16.46
N GLU A 17 7.97 -5.40 15.18
CA GLU A 17 8.74 -6.00 14.11
C GLU A 17 9.88 -5.09 13.60
N ASN A 18 10.08 -3.91 14.18
CA ASN A 18 11.08 -2.92 13.76
C ASN A 18 11.03 -2.65 12.25
N LEU A 19 9.83 -2.30 11.78
CA LEU A 19 9.51 -1.98 10.39
C LEU A 19 9.54 -0.47 10.16
N ASN A 20 9.80 -0.05 8.92
CA ASN A 20 9.88 1.35 8.53
C ASN A 20 8.78 1.73 7.54
N GLU A 21 8.29 2.97 7.61
CA GLU A 21 7.36 3.53 6.63
C GLU A 21 8.09 4.06 5.39
N SER A 22 8.31 3.19 4.40
CA SER A 22 8.79 3.58 3.07
C SER A 22 7.71 4.32 2.26
N ILE A 23 8.09 4.84 1.09
CA ILE A 23 7.15 5.42 0.14
C ILE A 23 6.08 4.41 -0.28
N ALA A 24 6.43 3.14 -0.49
CA ALA A 24 5.50 2.08 -0.85
C ALA A 24 4.50 1.80 0.28
N VAL A 25 4.97 1.69 1.53
CA VAL A 25 4.11 1.55 2.72
C VAL A 25 3.13 2.73 2.82
N LYS A 26 3.62 3.96 2.65
CA LYS A 26 2.78 5.18 2.70
C LYS A 26 1.72 5.22 1.59
N ALA A 27 1.97 4.59 0.43
CA ALA A 27 0.97 4.53 -0.63
C ALA A 27 -0.27 3.74 -0.18
N TYR A 28 -0.08 2.60 0.48
CA TYR A 28 -1.19 1.81 1.03
C TYR A 28 -1.88 2.47 2.21
N LEU A 29 -1.14 3.11 3.12
CA LEU A 29 -1.74 3.87 4.22
C LEU A 29 -2.66 4.99 3.69
N ARG A 30 -2.29 5.64 2.58
CA ARG A 30 -3.18 6.60 1.93
C ARG A 30 -4.41 5.96 1.32
N GLN A 31 -4.30 4.78 0.71
CA GLN A 31 -5.46 4.05 0.23
C GLN A 31 -6.43 3.77 1.39
N ALA A 32 -5.92 3.32 2.55
CA ALA A 32 -6.74 3.15 3.75
C ALA A 32 -7.40 4.47 4.20
N MET A 33 -6.66 5.58 4.16
CA MET A 33 -7.19 6.90 4.51
C MET A 33 -8.28 7.36 3.53
N MET A 34 -8.13 7.08 2.23
CA MET A 34 -9.16 7.35 1.22
C MET A 34 -10.43 6.56 1.51
N GLN A 35 -10.33 5.27 1.84
CA GLN A 35 -11.50 4.47 2.23
C GLN A 35 -12.18 5.04 3.47
N THR A 36 -11.40 5.48 4.46
CA THR A 36 -11.93 6.13 5.68
C THR A 36 -12.74 7.38 5.35
N ASN A 37 -12.27 8.20 4.42
CA ASN A 37 -13.00 9.40 3.98
C ASN A 37 -14.31 9.05 3.24
N ILE A 38 -14.32 7.96 2.46
CA ILE A 38 -15.53 7.48 1.80
C ILE A 38 -16.54 6.98 2.84
N ILE A 39 -16.09 6.18 3.80
CA ILE A 39 -16.92 5.68 4.91
C ILE A 39 -17.61 6.85 5.63
N ARG A 40 -16.85 7.88 6.02
CA ARG A 40 -17.41 9.07 6.69
C ARG A 40 -18.51 9.75 5.89
N LYS A 41 -18.35 9.87 4.57
CA LYS A 41 -19.39 10.45 3.70
C LYS A 41 -20.62 9.56 3.65
N LEU A 42 -20.44 8.25 3.55
CA LEU A 42 -21.54 7.28 3.55
C LEU A 42 -22.29 7.26 4.88
N GLU A 43 -21.59 7.43 6.01
CA GLU A 43 -22.18 7.55 7.35
C GLU A 43 -23.10 8.78 7.42
N ILE A 44 -22.62 9.94 6.97
CA ILE A 44 -23.43 11.17 6.89
C ILE A 44 -24.68 10.97 6.03
N HIS A 45 -24.54 10.30 4.87
CA HIS A 45 -25.69 10.01 4.00
C HIS A 45 -26.66 8.99 4.61
N ALA A 46 -26.16 8.00 5.36
CA ALA A 46 -27.00 7.03 6.05
C ALA A 46 -27.85 7.67 7.16
N GLU A 47 -27.31 8.69 7.84
CA GLU A 47 -28.03 9.47 8.85
C GLU A 47 -29.06 10.42 8.22
N ALA A 48 -28.74 11.01 7.07
CA ALA A 48 -29.63 11.96 6.37
C ALA A 48 -30.78 11.28 5.59
N HIS A 49 -30.61 10.02 5.18
CA HIS A 49 -31.56 9.26 4.36
C HIS A 49 -31.86 7.90 4.99
N GLU A 50 -32.71 7.90 6.02
CA GLU A 50 -33.02 6.71 6.83
C GLU A 50 -33.63 5.56 6.00
N ASP A 51 -34.41 5.89 4.97
CA ASP A 51 -34.99 4.96 3.99
C ASP A 51 -33.92 4.18 3.20
N GLN A 52 -32.76 4.79 2.97
CA GLN A 52 -31.63 4.22 2.23
C GLN A 52 -30.48 3.76 3.14
N ALA A 53 -30.59 3.93 4.46
CA ALA A 53 -29.58 3.55 5.43
C ALA A 53 -29.07 2.10 5.30
N PRO A 54 -29.90 1.09 4.98
CA PRO A 54 -29.41 -0.28 4.75
C PRO A 54 -28.42 -0.39 3.58
N ILE A 55 -28.64 0.38 2.51
CA ILE A 55 -27.77 0.39 1.33
C ILE A 55 -26.44 1.04 1.68
N PHE A 56 -26.45 2.19 2.36
CA PHE A 56 -25.24 2.86 2.80
C PHE A 56 -24.42 2.01 3.77
N ARG A 57 -25.07 1.32 4.72
CA ARG A 57 -24.40 0.38 5.65
C ARG A 57 -23.67 -0.75 4.93
N LYS A 58 -24.23 -1.28 3.83
CA LYS A 58 -23.56 -2.28 3.00
C LYS A 58 -22.26 -1.72 2.40
N TYR A 59 -22.33 -0.53 1.79
CA TYR A 59 -21.15 0.11 1.21
C TYR A 59 -20.10 0.49 2.26
N ILE A 60 -20.51 0.99 3.44
CA ILE A 60 -19.61 1.27 4.57
C ILE A 60 -18.78 0.02 4.90
N LYS A 61 -19.44 -1.14 5.01
CA LYS A 61 -18.75 -2.41 5.29
C LYS A 61 -17.75 -2.79 4.20
N GLU A 62 -18.14 -2.69 2.92
CA GLU A 62 -17.24 -3.00 1.79
C GLU A 62 -16.01 -2.08 1.77
N HIS A 63 -16.19 -0.80 2.11
CA HIS A 63 -15.10 0.16 2.19
C HIS A 63 -14.22 -0.07 3.43
N ASP A 64 -14.78 -0.50 4.57
CA ASP A 64 -14.01 -0.86 5.75
C ASP A 64 -13.16 -2.10 5.53
N GLU A 65 -13.67 -3.11 4.81
CA GLU A 65 -12.89 -4.28 4.41
C GLU A 65 -11.68 -3.88 3.54
N LYS A 66 -11.89 -2.99 2.56
CA LYS A 66 -10.81 -2.44 1.73
C LYS A 66 -9.81 -1.61 2.54
N ARG A 67 -10.28 -0.85 3.53
CA ARG A 67 -9.42 -0.07 4.44
C ARG A 67 -8.51 -1.00 5.22
N VAL A 68 -9.08 -2.02 5.85
CA VAL A 68 -8.34 -3.02 6.65
C VAL A 68 -7.33 -3.76 5.78
N GLN A 69 -7.73 -4.17 4.58
CA GLN A 69 -6.83 -4.82 3.63
C GLN A 69 -5.65 -3.93 3.27
N ALA A 70 -5.88 -2.66 2.95
CA ALA A 70 -4.79 -1.73 2.61
C ALA A 70 -3.80 -1.54 3.77
N VAL A 71 -4.25 -1.54 5.04
CA VAL A 71 -3.33 -1.48 6.18
C VAL A 71 -2.51 -2.77 6.31
N TRP A 72 -3.10 -3.93 6.08
CA TRP A 72 -2.37 -5.20 6.05
C TRP A 72 -1.36 -5.27 4.89
N ASP A 73 -1.73 -4.77 3.72
CA ASP A 73 -0.82 -4.68 2.58
C ASP A 73 0.37 -3.76 2.89
N ALA A 74 0.13 -2.64 3.61
CA ALA A 74 1.20 -1.76 4.08
C ALA A 74 2.19 -2.49 5.00
N ILE A 75 1.70 -3.32 5.93
CA ILE A 75 2.54 -4.13 6.81
C ILE A 75 3.31 -5.18 6.00
N ALA A 76 2.64 -5.88 5.08
CA ALA A 76 3.26 -6.91 4.25
C ALA A 76 4.39 -6.34 3.40
N VAL A 77 4.21 -5.15 2.81
CA VAL A 77 5.28 -4.45 2.08
C VAL A 77 6.44 -4.11 3.00
N ALA A 78 6.17 -3.58 4.20
CA ALA A 78 7.24 -3.23 5.13
C ALA A 78 8.06 -4.46 5.58
N GLN A 79 7.38 -5.59 5.80
CA GLN A 79 8.00 -6.87 6.11
C GLN A 79 8.88 -7.36 4.95
N GLU A 80 8.37 -7.26 3.72
CA GLU A 80 9.10 -7.68 2.54
C GLU A 80 10.33 -6.81 2.28
N GLU A 81 10.21 -5.48 2.39
CA GLU A 81 11.34 -4.55 2.26
C GLU A 81 12.42 -4.83 3.30
N LYS A 82 12.04 -5.15 4.54
CA LYS A 82 12.97 -5.60 5.58
C LYS A 82 13.64 -6.93 5.20
N ARG A 83 12.86 -7.89 4.69
CA ARG A 83 13.36 -9.22 4.29
C ARG A 83 14.37 -9.15 3.14
N GLN A 84 14.08 -8.35 2.12
CA GLN A 84 14.97 -8.18 0.96
C GLN A 84 16.13 -7.20 1.23
N GLY A 85 16.02 -6.35 2.25
CA GLY A 85 17.06 -5.43 2.68
C GLY A 85 17.13 -4.11 1.88
N TRP A 86 16.12 -3.80 1.07
CA TRP A 86 16.03 -2.58 0.27
C TRP A 86 14.57 -2.18 0.05
N ARG A 87 14.30 -0.91 -0.23
CA ARG A 87 12.95 -0.36 -0.41
C ARG A 87 12.60 -0.16 -1.87
N TYR A 88 11.35 -0.43 -2.23
CA TYR A 88 10.95 -0.52 -3.63
C TYR A 88 11.11 0.80 -4.40
N VAL A 89 10.78 1.94 -3.80
CA VAL A 89 10.86 3.24 -4.50
C VAL A 89 12.20 3.89 -4.27
N GLU A 90 12.66 3.92 -3.03
CA GLU A 90 13.87 4.63 -2.63
C GLU A 90 15.14 3.98 -3.20
N ASP A 91 15.17 2.65 -3.27
CA ASP A 91 16.36 1.89 -3.66
C ASP A 91 16.15 1.13 -4.99
N GLY A 92 14.97 1.25 -5.61
CA GLY A 92 14.58 0.50 -6.82
C GLY A 92 15.48 0.75 -8.03
N ALA A 93 15.96 1.98 -8.24
CA ALA A 93 16.89 2.29 -9.31
C ALA A 93 18.24 1.57 -9.14
N ASN A 94 18.73 1.48 -7.90
CA ASN A 94 19.97 0.75 -7.59
C ASN A 94 19.79 -0.75 -7.79
N PHE A 95 18.62 -1.30 -7.44
CA PHE A 95 18.29 -2.70 -7.68
C PHE A 95 18.27 -3.03 -9.18
N LEU A 96 17.66 -2.18 -10.01
CA LEU A 96 17.66 -2.36 -11.46
C LEU A 96 19.09 -2.33 -12.04
N ALA A 97 19.92 -1.37 -11.63
CA ALA A 97 21.32 -1.31 -12.04
C ALA A 97 22.11 -2.56 -11.61
N TYR A 98 21.86 -3.08 -10.40
CA TYR A 98 22.45 -4.34 -9.94
C TYR A 98 22.07 -5.51 -10.84
N LEU A 99 20.79 -5.62 -11.23
CA LEU A 99 20.34 -6.70 -12.12
C LEU A 99 20.94 -6.58 -13.53
N GLU A 100 21.06 -5.37 -14.07
CA GLU A 100 21.74 -5.13 -15.34
C GLU A 100 23.19 -5.62 -15.30
N VAL A 101 23.93 -5.35 -14.22
CA VAL A 101 25.30 -5.86 -14.06
C VAL A 101 25.31 -7.38 -13.88
N LYS A 102 24.43 -7.92 -13.02
CA LYS A 102 24.35 -9.35 -12.72
C LYS A 102 24.09 -10.20 -13.97
N TYR A 103 23.24 -9.71 -14.87
CA TYR A 103 22.83 -10.42 -16.08
C TYR A 103 23.47 -9.89 -17.36
N ASN A 104 24.52 -9.06 -17.27
CA ASN A 104 25.18 -8.43 -18.41
C ASN A 104 24.19 -7.75 -19.39
N GLY A 105 23.16 -7.10 -18.84
CA GLY A 105 22.09 -6.44 -19.58
C GLY A 105 20.94 -7.34 -20.05
N ASP A 106 21.04 -8.67 -19.93
CA ASP A 106 19.98 -9.60 -20.35
C ASP A 106 19.03 -9.95 -19.19
N LEU A 107 18.11 -9.03 -18.88
CA LEU A 107 17.11 -9.19 -17.82
C LEU A 107 16.11 -10.36 -18.07
N LYS A 108 16.13 -11.02 -19.24
CA LYS A 108 15.32 -12.23 -19.45
C LYS A 108 15.77 -13.40 -18.57
N GLN A 109 17.04 -13.39 -18.16
CA GLN A 109 17.64 -14.39 -17.27
C GLN A 109 17.32 -14.14 -15.80
N ALA A 110 16.65 -13.03 -15.47
CA ALA A 110 16.18 -12.75 -14.12
C ALA A 110 15.26 -13.87 -13.62
N THR A 111 15.38 -14.20 -12.35
CA THR A 111 14.51 -15.15 -11.67
C THR A 111 13.08 -14.61 -11.58
N GLU A 112 12.10 -15.49 -11.36
CA GLU A 112 10.71 -15.05 -11.20
C GLU A 112 10.51 -14.09 -10.02
N VAL A 113 11.29 -14.27 -8.94
CA VAL A 113 11.26 -13.35 -7.79
C VAL A 113 11.76 -11.96 -8.19
N GLU A 114 12.88 -11.88 -8.93
CA GLU A 114 13.43 -10.60 -9.39
C GLU A 114 12.50 -9.91 -10.39
N LYS A 115 11.85 -10.67 -11.27
CA LYS A 115 10.82 -10.12 -12.19
C LYS A 115 9.66 -9.50 -11.42
N LEU A 116 9.17 -10.16 -10.37
CA LEU A 116 8.14 -9.61 -9.50
C LEU A 116 8.61 -8.35 -8.76
N GLN A 117 9.86 -8.34 -8.28
CA GLN A 117 10.46 -7.15 -7.65
C GLN A 117 10.58 -5.97 -8.63
N ILE A 118 10.95 -6.22 -9.90
CA ILE A 118 10.95 -5.20 -10.96
C ILE A 118 9.54 -4.64 -11.19
N GLN A 119 8.54 -5.52 -11.27
CA GLN A 119 7.15 -5.09 -11.46
C GLN A 119 6.65 -4.25 -10.30
N LEU A 120 6.90 -4.66 -9.05
CA LEU A 120 6.53 -3.92 -7.85
C LEU A 120 7.26 -2.56 -7.78
N THR A 121 8.56 -2.54 -8.06
CA THR A 121 9.36 -1.31 -8.14
C THR A 121 8.76 -0.32 -9.14
N THR A 122 8.43 -0.80 -10.34
CA THR A 122 7.84 0.02 -11.40
C THR A 122 6.47 0.55 -10.99
N LEU A 123 5.63 -0.31 -10.40
CA LEU A 123 4.28 0.05 -9.95
C LEU A 123 4.35 1.15 -8.88
N TYR A 124 5.17 0.97 -7.84
CA TYR A 124 5.26 1.96 -6.77
C TYR A 124 5.91 3.26 -7.21
N ASP A 125 6.91 3.22 -8.10
CA ASP A 125 7.50 4.44 -8.67
C ASP A 125 6.46 5.20 -9.51
N GLN A 126 5.67 4.52 -10.34
CA GLN A 126 4.58 5.16 -11.10
C GLN A 126 3.52 5.79 -10.19
N MET A 127 3.12 5.08 -9.14
CA MET A 127 2.18 5.61 -8.14
C MET A 127 2.75 6.85 -7.43
N TYR A 128 4.04 6.83 -7.11
CA TYR A 128 4.73 7.95 -6.48
C TYR A 128 4.84 9.17 -7.41
N ARG A 129 5.21 8.97 -8.68
CA ARG A 129 5.32 10.06 -9.67
C ARG A 129 3.98 10.72 -9.99
N LYS A 130 2.94 9.92 -10.25
CA LYS A 130 1.57 10.45 -10.47
C LYS A 130 1.11 11.31 -9.30
N ARG A 131 1.52 10.97 -8.08
CA ARG A 131 1.23 11.76 -6.91
C ARG A 131 1.95 13.09 -6.92
N LEU A 132 3.26 13.12 -7.19
CA LEU A 132 4.02 14.37 -7.27
C LEU A 132 3.41 15.32 -8.32
N GLU A 133 2.97 14.79 -9.45
CA GLU A 133 2.28 15.57 -10.49
C GLU A 133 0.91 16.11 -10.04
N GLY A 134 0.17 15.35 -9.24
CA GLY A 134 -1.12 15.77 -8.67
C GLY A 134 -1.01 16.76 -7.52
N GLU A 135 0.09 16.74 -6.76
CA GLU A 135 0.38 17.71 -5.68
C GLU A 135 0.93 19.04 -6.19
N MET A 136 1.39 19.08 -7.45
CA MET A 136 1.90 20.28 -8.13
C MET A 136 0.81 21.06 -8.92
N ARG A 137 -0.45 20.65 -8.84
CA ARG A 137 -1.62 21.29 -9.48
C ARG A 137 -2.52 21.95 -8.46
#